data_AF-A0A7S2VRN0-F1
#
_entry.id   AF-A0A7S2VRN0-F1
#
_cell.length_a   1.000
_cell.length_b   1.000
_cell.length_c   1.000
_cell.angle_alpha   90.00
_cell.angle_beta   90.00
_cell.angle_gamma   90.00
#
_symmetry.space_group_name_H-M   'P 1'
#
loop_
_entity.id
_entity.type
_entity.pdbx_description
1 polymer ?
#
loop_
_entity_poly.entity_id
_entity_poly.type
_entity_poly.pdbx_seq_one_letter_code
_entity_poly.pdbx_strand_id
1 'polypeptide(L)'
;ARGLSGSAAGKVVKVLQAEIKHEDEQYEQAKEIKALLKKSEFRLAETDGDVNVMLEREVGDKVVRVEWQLTSPFDPSMEEEGGEAGEEQATDFCVTVEGKSGSGIAFYCSTQAGEDHRYVVGNVKAFANAAEKESVSAYNGPDFEDLDDKVQEAFDEYLAE
;
A
#
# COMPACT_ATOMS: atom_id res chain seq x y z
N ALA A 1 -7.52 6.37 -34.06
CA ALA A 1 -7.71 4.98 -33.61
C ALA A 1 -7.20 4.02 -34.68
N ARG A 2 -6.09 3.32 -34.45
CA ARG A 2 -5.62 2.27 -35.37
C ARG A 2 -6.46 1.02 -35.10
N GLY A 3 -7.37 0.68 -36.01
CA GLY A 3 -8.22 -0.49 -35.88
C GLY A 3 -7.40 -1.76 -35.91
N LEU A 4 -7.58 -2.64 -34.91
CA LEU A 4 -7.01 -3.98 -34.94
C LEU A 4 -7.84 -4.84 -35.92
N SER A 5 -7.52 -4.79 -37.21
CA SER A 5 -8.28 -5.48 -38.26
C SER A 5 -7.68 -6.85 -38.64
N GLY A 6 -7.71 -7.81 -37.71
CA GLY A 6 -7.32 -9.20 -37.95
C GLY A 6 -8.25 -10.19 -37.25
N SER A 7 -8.45 -11.39 -37.83
CA SER A 7 -9.29 -12.45 -37.25
C SER A 7 -8.92 -12.77 -35.79
N ALA A 8 -7.62 -12.76 -35.49
CA ALA A 8 -7.11 -12.90 -34.13
C ALA A 8 -7.54 -11.74 -33.21
N ALA A 9 -7.49 -10.49 -33.69
CA ALA A 9 -7.93 -9.33 -32.92
C ALA A 9 -9.44 -9.37 -32.61
N GLY A 10 -10.26 -9.81 -33.56
CA GLY A 10 -11.69 -10.01 -33.34
C GLY A 10 -11.98 -11.09 -32.29
N LYS A 11 -11.16 -12.15 -32.23
CA LYS A 11 -11.25 -13.16 -31.16
C LYS A 11 -10.85 -12.58 -29.81
N VAL A 12 -9.76 -11.81 -29.74
CA VAL A 12 -9.29 -11.15 -28.51
C VAL A 12 -10.35 -10.21 -27.95
N VAL A 13 -10.94 -9.34 -28.77
CA VAL A 13 -12.00 -8.42 -28.32
C VAL A 13 -13.18 -9.17 -27.71
N LYS A 14 -13.64 -10.26 -28.34
CA LYS A 14 -14.76 -11.05 -27.82
C LYS A 14 -14.44 -11.71 -26.47
N VAL A 15 -13.24 -12.25 -26.32
CA VAL A 15 -12.80 -12.86 -25.07
C VAL A 15 -12.71 -11.80 -23.98
N LEU A 16 -12.04 -10.67 -24.23
CA LEU A 16 -11.93 -9.58 -23.25
C LEU A 16 -13.30 -9.03 -22.81
N GLN A 17 -14.24 -8.88 -23.74
CA GLN A 17 -15.61 -8.46 -23.40
C GLN A 17 -16.35 -9.47 -22.52
N ALA A 18 -16.13 -10.77 -22.75
CA ALA A 18 -16.72 -11.81 -21.93
C ALA A 18 -16.09 -11.83 -20.51
N GLU A 19 -14.78 -11.64 -20.40
CA GLU A 19 -14.07 -11.54 -19.12
C GLU A 19 -14.52 -10.31 -18.32
N ILE A 20 -14.54 -9.12 -18.93
CA ILE A 20 -15.03 -7.90 -18.26
C ILE A 20 -16.44 -8.10 -17.72
N LYS A 21 -17.33 -8.69 -18.55
CA LYS A 21 -18.69 -8.98 -18.12
C LYS A 21 -18.72 -9.97 -16.95
N HIS A 22 -17.89 -11.01 -16.98
CA HIS A 22 -17.81 -11.99 -15.91
C HIS A 22 -17.35 -11.34 -14.61
N GLU A 23 -16.30 -10.52 -14.64
CA GLU A 23 -15.82 -9.77 -13.48
C GLU A 23 -16.87 -8.79 -12.96
N ASP A 24 -17.54 -8.02 -13.82
CA ASP A 24 -18.60 -7.08 -13.40
C ASP A 24 -19.78 -7.79 -12.70
N GLU A 25 -20.12 -9.00 -13.15
CA GLU A 25 -21.26 -9.76 -12.62
C GLU A 25 -20.91 -10.57 -11.35
N GLN A 26 -19.64 -10.94 -11.17
CA GLN A 26 -19.20 -11.84 -10.10
C GLN A 26 -18.30 -11.17 -9.05
N TYR A 27 -17.79 -9.97 -9.32
CA TYR A 27 -16.91 -9.28 -8.39
C TYR A 27 -17.63 -9.02 -7.06
N GLU A 28 -17.04 -9.55 -6.00
CA GLU A 28 -17.43 -9.23 -4.64
C GLU A 28 -16.17 -8.86 -3.86
N GLN A 29 -16.15 -7.65 -3.28
CA GLN A 29 -15.09 -7.26 -2.36
C GLN A 29 -14.97 -8.31 -1.23
N ALA A 30 -13.73 -8.71 -0.93
CA ALA A 30 -13.41 -9.72 0.07
C ALA A 30 -14.09 -9.40 1.42
N LYS A 31 -14.61 -10.45 2.08
CA LYS A 31 -15.42 -10.30 3.30
C LYS A 31 -14.61 -9.71 4.45
N GLU A 32 -13.33 -10.03 4.48
CA GLU A 32 -12.34 -9.57 5.44
C GLU A 32 -12.15 -8.05 5.33
N ILE A 33 -12.03 -7.53 4.11
CA ILE A 33 -11.93 -6.08 3.84
C ILE A 33 -13.23 -5.39 4.25
N LYS A 34 -14.40 -5.92 3.84
CA LYS A 34 -15.70 -5.39 4.26
C LYS A 34 -15.85 -5.35 5.79
N ALA A 35 -15.38 -6.40 6.48
CA ALA A 35 -15.44 -6.50 7.92
C ALA A 35 -14.48 -5.52 8.61
N LEU A 36 -13.26 -5.34 8.07
CA LEU A 36 -12.26 -4.38 8.55
C LEU A 36 -12.80 -2.95 8.44
N LEU A 37 -13.26 -2.54 7.26
CA LEU A 37 -13.78 -1.18 7.02
C LEU A 37 -15.05 -0.87 7.83
N LYS A 38 -15.82 -1.89 8.21
CA LYS A 38 -16.99 -1.71 9.07
C LYS A 38 -16.61 -1.53 10.55
N LYS A 39 -15.48 -2.09 10.98
CA LYS A 39 -15.01 -2.08 12.37
C LYS A 39 -14.03 -0.94 12.66
N SER A 40 -13.37 -0.41 11.64
CA SER A 40 -12.39 0.66 11.77
C SER A 40 -13.00 2.04 11.47
N GLU A 41 -12.34 3.09 11.96
CA GLU A 41 -12.64 4.48 11.57
C GLU A 41 -11.88 4.89 10.29
N PHE A 42 -11.13 3.98 9.69
CA PHE A 42 -10.43 4.22 8.45
C PHE A 42 -11.40 4.16 7.27
N ARG A 43 -11.30 5.13 6.37
CA ARG A 43 -11.94 5.09 5.06
C ARG A 43 -10.94 4.60 4.02
N LEU A 44 -11.38 3.69 3.17
CA LEU A 44 -10.64 3.33 1.96
C LEU A 44 -10.83 4.41 0.90
N ALA A 45 -9.73 4.90 0.33
CA ALA A 45 -9.70 5.88 -0.74
C ALA A 45 -8.93 5.29 -1.94
N GLU A 46 -9.64 5.20 -3.07
CA GLU A 46 -9.16 4.67 -4.34
C GLU A 46 -9.52 5.67 -5.44
N THR A 47 -8.65 5.83 -6.43
CA THR A 47 -8.89 6.68 -7.60
C THR A 47 -8.89 5.81 -8.86
N ASP A 48 -9.91 5.96 -9.71
CA ASP A 48 -10.01 5.18 -10.95
C ASP A 48 -8.79 5.42 -11.84
N GLY A 49 -8.12 4.33 -12.24
CA GLY A 49 -6.88 4.36 -13.00
C GLY A 49 -5.62 4.69 -12.21
N ASP A 50 -5.68 4.83 -10.88
CA ASP A 50 -4.53 4.99 -10.00
C ASP A 50 -4.22 3.68 -9.28
N VAL A 51 -2.93 3.34 -9.18
CA VAL A 51 -2.45 2.15 -8.46
C VAL A 51 -2.15 2.45 -7.00
N ASN A 52 -2.13 3.73 -6.60
CA ASN A 52 -1.98 4.13 -5.21
C ASN A 52 -3.31 3.98 -4.48
N VAL A 53 -3.27 3.27 -3.36
CA VAL A 53 -4.43 3.04 -2.48
C VAL A 53 -4.11 3.58 -1.10
N MET A 54 -5.14 4.12 -0.43
CA MET A 54 -4.98 4.75 0.87
C MET A 54 -6.07 4.35 1.86
N LEU A 55 -5.70 4.07 3.10
CA LEU A 55 -6.61 4.16 4.25
C LEU A 55 -6.38 5.49 4.96
N GLU A 56 -7.44 6.27 5.20
CA GLU A 56 -7.35 7.54 5.92
C GLU A 56 -8.28 7.58 7.14
N ARG A 57 -7.80 8.09 8.27
CA ARG A 57 -8.63 8.47 9.42
C ARG A 57 -8.17 9.80 10.02
N GLU A 58 -9.08 10.51 10.67
CA GLU A 58 -8.74 11.68 11.50
C GLU A 58 -8.60 11.24 12.96
N VAL A 59 -7.52 11.67 13.61
CA VAL A 59 -7.26 11.41 15.04
C VAL A 59 -6.95 12.75 15.72
N GLY A 60 -7.94 13.33 16.39
CA GLY A 60 -7.83 14.63 17.03
C GLY A 60 -7.57 15.76 16.03
N ASP A 61 -6.37 16.34 16.07
CA ASP A 61 -5.91 17.38 15.15
C ASP A 61 -4.95 16.88 14.06
N LYS A 62 -4.83 15.56 13.92
CA LYS A 62 -3.97 14.88 12.94
C LYS A 62 -4.79 14.08 11.95
N VAL A 63 -4.23 13.90 10.76
CA VAL A 63 -4.71 12.97 9.74
C VAL A 63 -3.70 11.84 9.63
N VAL A 64 -4.18 10.60 9.76
CA VAL A 64 -3.39 9.38 9.60
C VAL A 64 -3.72 8.76 8.26
N ARG A 65 -2.69 8.47 7.46
CA ARG A 65 -2.80 7.83 6.14
C ARG A 65 -1.92 6.60 6.10
N VAL A 66 -2.46 5.48 5.65
CA VAL A 66 -1.70 4.29 5.29
C VAL A 66 -1.78 4.18 3.77
N GLU A 67 -0.65 4.37 3.09
CA GLU A 67 -0.55 4.49 1.64
C GLU A 67 0.26 3.31 1.09
N TRP A 68 -0.26 2.58 0.11
CA TRP A 68 0.47 1.50 -0.56
C TRP A 68 0.15 1.47 -2.05
N GLN A 69 0.95 0.75 -2.82
CA GLN A 69 0.73 0.56 -4.25
C GLN A 69 0.24 -0.85 -4.52
N LEU A 70 -0.71 -0.99 -5.43
CA LEU A 70 -1.06 -2.27 -6.01
C LEU A 70 0.13 -2.75 -6.85
N THR A 71 0.94 -3.63 -6.28
CA THR A 71 2.06 -4.26 -6.98
C THR A 71 1.53 -5.28 -7.98
N SER A 72 2.25 -5.44 -9.09
CA SER A 72 1.98 -6.51 -10.04
C SER A 72 2.20 -7.85 -9.34
N PRO A 73 1.29 -8.83 -9.48
CA PRO A 73 1.51 -10.18 -8.94
C PRO A 73 2.69 -10.90 -9.60
N PHE A 74 3.24 -10.34 -10.69
CA PHE A 74 4.40 -10.86 -11.40
C PHE A 74 5.70 -10.24 -10.88
N ASP A 75 6.50 -11.06 -10.18
CA ASP A 75 7.90 -10.81 -9.88
C ASP A 75 8.78 -11.69 -10.80
N PRO A 76 9.49 -11.10 -11.79
CA PRO A 76 10.37 -11.84 -12.69
C PRO A 76 11.57 -12.49 -11.99
N SER A 77 11.88 -12.11 -10.75
CA SER A 77 12.95 -12.74 -9.95
C SER A 77 12.53 -14.09 -9.34
N MET A 78 11.22 -14.39 -9.28
CA MET A 78 10.72 -15.70 -8.81
C MET A 78 10.88 -16.84 -9.84
N GLU A 79 11.42 -16.59 -11.04
CA GLU A 79 11.71 -17.66 -12.01
C GLU A 79 13.10 -18.30 -11.80
N GLU A 80 13.96 -17.75 -10.94
CA GLU A 80 15.30 -18.27 -10.61
C GLU A 80 15.36 -18.93 -9.23
N GLU A 81 14.61 -20.02 -9.02
CA GLU A 81 15.03 -21.21 -8.24
C GLU A 81 13.82 -22.11 -8.01
N GLY A 82 14.02 -23.43 -8.10
CA GLY A 82 12.99 -24.44 -7.83
C GLY A 82 12.60 -24.54 -6.35
N GLY A 83 12.11 -23.45 -5.77
CA GLY A 83 11.57 -23.33 -4.42
C GLY A 83 10.05 -23.17 -4.43
N GLU A 84 9.42 -23.44 -3.29
CA GLU A 84 7.99 -23.66 -3.12
C GLU A 84 7.10 -22.50 -3.61
N ALA A 85 5.98 -22.84 -4.26
CA ALA A 85 4.91 -21.91 -4.53
C ALA A 85 4.31 -21.41 -3.20
N GLY A 86 4.64 -20.18 -2.78
CA GLY A 86 3.97 -19.55 -1.64
C GLY A 86 4.78 -18.61 -0.76
N GLU A 87 5.83 -17.93 -1.25
CA GLU A 87 6.35 -16.79 -0.49
C GLU A 87 5.29 -15.67 -0.52
N GLU A 88 4.63 -15.45 0.63
CA GLU A 88 3.71 -14.34 0.82
C GLU A 88 4.45 -13.04 0.46
N GLN A 89 4.01 -12.38 -0.62
CA GLN A 89 4.70 -11.21 -1.13
C GLN A 89 4.63 -10.09 -0.09
N ALA A 90 5.80 -9.61 0.34
CA ALA A 90 5.90 -8.43 1.19
C ALA A 90 5.27 -7.24 0.46
N THR A 91 4.40 -6.50 1.15
CA THR A 91 3.81 -5.26 0.67
C THR A 91 4.49 -4.11 1.37
N ASP A 92 5.11 -3.24 0.58
CA ASP A 92 5.62 -1.97 1.08
C ASP A 92 4.49 -0.95 1.19
N PHE A 93 4.48 -0.23 2.31
CA PHE A 93 3.49 0.78 2.60
C PHE A 93 4.09 1.92 3.42
N CYS A 94 3.42 3.06 3.43
CA CYS A 94 3.82 4.25 4.18
C CYS A 94 2.72 4.64 5.15
N VAL A 95 3.05 4.76 6.44
CA VAL A 95 2.16 5.35 7.44
C VAL A 95 2.55 6.81 7.63
N THR A 96 1.71 7.74 7.19
CA THR A 96 1.89 9.18 7.41
C THR A 96 0.98 9.66 8.52
N VAL A 97 1.55 10.34 9.51
CA VAL A 97 0.79 11.10 10.52
C VAL A 97 1.08 12.59 10.35
N GLU A 98 0.09 13.34 9.90
CA GLU A 98 0.23 14.75 9.52
C GLU A 98 -0.67 15.64 10.39
N GLY A 99 -0.10 16.68 10.98
CA GLY A 99 -0.88 17.70 11.69
C GLY A 99 -1.50 18.71 10.73
N LYS A 100 -2.50 19.47 11.19
CA LYS A 100 -3.15 20.54 10.39
C LYS A 100 -2.22 21.61 9.82
N SER A 101 -1.00 21.75 10.36
CA SER A 101 0.06 22.64 9.84
C SER A 101 0.71 22.12 8.56
N GLY A 102 0.47 20.87 8.18
CA GLY A 102 1.13 20.19 7.06
C GLY A 102 2.48 19.55 7.42
N SER A 103 2.92 19.67 8.67
CA SER A 103 4.10 18.97 9.20
C SER A 103 3.71 17.63 9.79
N GLY A 104 4.61 16.64 9.72
CA GLY A 104 4.31 15.30 10.20
C GLY A 104 5.50 14.36 10.18
N ILE A 105 5.17 13.08 10.37
CA ILE A 105 6.11 11.96 10.36
C ILE A 105 5.57 10.91 9.40
N ALA A 106 6.44 10.34 8.57
CA ALA A 106 6.16 9.22 7.69
C ALA A 106 7.04 8.03 8.08
N PHE A 107 6.40 6.88 8.28
CA PHE A 107 7.03 5.60 8.56
C PHE A 107 6.97 4.77 7.28
N TYR A 108 8.12 4.38 6.75
CA TYR A 108 8.20 3.52 5.59
C TYR A 108 8.31 2.08 6.07
N CYS A 109 7.33 1.26 5.73
CA CYS A 109 7.11 -0.04 6.30
C CYS A 109 7.01 -1.12 5.23
N SER A 110 7.29 -2.37 5.63
CA SER A 110 7.07 -3.55 4.79
C SER A 110 6.42 -4.65 5.62
N THR A 111 5.44 -5.35 5.05
CA THR A 111 4.84 -6.52 5.72
C THR A 111 5.78 -7.71 5.65
N GLN A 112 5.92 -8.46 6.75
CA GLN A 112 6.63 -9.75 6.73
C GLN A 112 5.65 -10.90 6.46
N ALA A 113 6.08 -11.82 5.60
CA ALA A 113 5.50 -13.14 5.45
C ALA A 113 5.65 -13.96 6.75
N GLY A 114 4.60 -14.69 7.16
CA GLY A 114 4.65 -15.59 8.33
C GLY A 114 3.47 -15.48 9.30
N GLU A 115 3.47 -16.36 10.31
CA GLU A 115 2.31 -16.64 11.20
C GLU A 115 1.81 -15.46 12.05
N ASP A 116 2.61 -14.39 12.20
CA ASP A 116 2.30 -13.27 13.11
C ASP A 116 1.87 -11.96 12.40
N HIS A 117 1.78 -11.95 11.05
CA HIS A 117 1.37 -10.76 10.26
C HIS A 117 1.97 -9.43 10.75
N ARG A 118 3.29 -9.43 11.01
CA ARG A 118 4.00 -8.24 11.50
C ARG A 118 4.47 -7.37 10.34
N TYR A 119 4.59 -6.08 10.59
CA TYR A 119 5.30 -5.17 9.71
C TYR A 119 6.63 -4.77 10.33
N VAL A 120 7.56 -4.33 9.51
CA VAL A 120 8.83 -3.71 9.93
C VAL A 120 8.82 -2.27 9.48
N VAL A 121 9.31 -1.37 10.32
CA VAL A 121 9.64 -0.01 9.93
C VAL A 121 11.07 -0.01 9.40
N GLY A 122 11.26 0.39 8.14
CA GLY A 122 12.59 0.55 7.55
C GLY A 122 13.23 1.86 7.96
N ASN A 123 12.55 2.98 7.75
CA ASN A 123 13.04 4.32 8.08
C ASN A 123 11.90 5.27 8.46
N VAL A 124 12.24 6.36 9.15
CA VAL A 124 11.27 7.35 9.65
C VAL A 124 11.65 8.76 9.23
N LYS A 125 10.80 9.38 8.42
CA LYS A 125 10.99 10.74 7.88
C LYS A 125 10.12 11.75 8.62
N ALA A 126 10.75 12.75 9.21
CA ALA A 126 10.05 13.96 9.65
C ALA A 126 10.01 14.99 8.51
N PHE A 127 8.90 15.70 8.36
CA PHE A 127 8.73 16.75 7.35
C PHE A 127 7.99 17.96 7.92
N ALA A 128 8.37 19.16 7.49
CA ALA A 128 7.73 20.40 7.94
C ALA A 128 6.50 20.79 7.10
N ASN A 129 6.39 20.28 5.87
CA ASN A 129 5.34 20.60 4.92
C ASN A 129 5.29 19.56 3.80
N ALA A 130 4.27 19.66 2.93
CA ALA A 130 4.09 18.76 1.79
C ALA A 130 5.29 18.74 0.82
N ALA A 131 5.98 19.87 0.60
CA ALA A 131 7.13 19.89 -0.31
C ALA A 131 8.30 19.06 0.23
N GLU A 132 8.51 19.05 1.54
CA GLU A 132 9.51 18.17 2.18
C GLU A 132 9.07 16.71 2.20
N LYS A 133 7.77 16.44 2.46
CA LYS A 133 7.18 15.09 2.42
C LYS A 133 7.47 14.43 1.06
N GLU A 134 7.13 15.10 -0.03
CA GLU A 134 7.21 14.57 -1.40
C GLU A 134 8.59 14.74 -2.07
N SER A 135 9.55 15.39 -1.39
CA SER A 135 10.88 15.59 -1.95
C SER A 135 11.69 14.29 -1.96
N VAL A 136 12.10 13.89 -3.16
CA VAL A 136 13.01 12.76 -3.40
C VAL A 136 14.45 13.03 -2.97
N SER A 137 14.81 14.28 -2.69
CA SER A 137 16.14 14.69 -2.24
C SER A 137 16.17 15.11 -0.78
N ALA A 138 15.01 15.15 -0.11
CA ALA A 138 14.95 15.36 1.32
C ALA A 138 15.54 14.15 2.06
N TYR A 139 16.05 14.41 3.26
CA TYR A 139 16.52 13.33 4.14
C TYR A 139 15.34 12.42 4.51
N ASN A 140 15.47 11.12 4.25
CA ASN A 140 14.42 10.14 4.53
C ASN A 140 14.44 9.61 5.96
N GLY A 141 15.32 10.15 6.81
CA GLY A 141 15.51 9.64 8.17
C GLY A 141 16.61 8.59 8.26
N PRO A 142 16.99 8.21 9.48
CA PRO A 142 17.87 7.08 9.71
C PRO A 142 17.10 5.76 9.49
N ASP A 143 17.86 4.69 9.33
CA ASP A 143 17.32 3.34 9.44
C ASP A 143 16.75 3.16 10.85
N PHE A 144 15.56 2.56 10.95
CA PHE A 144 14.83 2.48 12.21
C PHE A 144 15.57 1.61 13.24
N GLU A 145 16.23 0.54 12.79
CA GLU A 145 17.01 -0.36 13.63
C GLU A 145 18.24 0.31 14.27
N ASP A 146 18.74 1.41 13.67
CA ASP A 146 19.85 2.18 14.21
C ASP A 146 19.42 3.21 15.28
N LEU A 147 18.12 3.39 15.51
CA LEU A 147 17.60 4.25 16.57
C LEU A 147 17.80 3.61 17.95
N ASP A 148 17.87 4.45 18.99
CA ASP A 148 17.87 3.95 20.37
C ASP A 148 16.58 3.16 20.68
N ASP A 149 16.70 2.04 21.40
CA ASP A 149 15.59 1.13 21.72
C ASP A 149 14.36 1.86 22.30
N LYS A 150 14.57 2.90 23.11
CA LYS A 150 13.46 3.67 23.70
C LYS A 150 12.71 4.51 22.68
N VAL A 151 13.41 4.96 21.64
CA VAL A 151 12.80 5.70 20.53
C VAL A 151 12.00 4.75 19.66
N GLN A 152 12.53 3.55 19.39
CA GLN A 152 11.80 2.51 18.66
C GLN A 152 10.52 2.11 19.42
N GLU A 153 10.62 1.80 20.72
CA GLU A 153 9.47 1.45 21.58
C GLU A 153 8.42 2.57 21.60
N ALA A 154 8.84 3.84 21.74
CA ALA A 154 7.93 4.97 21.72
C ALA A 154 7.21 5.15 20.37
N PHE A 155 7.86 4.80 19.25
CA PHE A 155 7.22 4.82 17.94
C PHE A 155 6.24 3.66 17.75
N ASP A 156 6.56 2.47 18.25
CA ASP A 156 5.64 1.33 18.23
C ASP A 156 4.38 1.62 19.04
N GLU A 157 4.53 2.18 20.25
CA GLU A 157 3.40 2.65 21.06
C GLU A 157 2.57 3.72 20.32
N TYR A 158 3.25 4.66 19.65
CA TYR A 158 2.59 5.72 18.88
C TYR A 158 1.79 5.19 17.68
N LEU A 159 2.25 4.14 17.01
CA LEU A 159 1.55 3.52 15.88
C LEU A 159 0.41 2.58 16.33
N ALA A 160 0.46 2.07 17.56
CA ALA A 160 -0.58 1.21 18.12
C ALA A 160 -1.84 1.96 18.59
N GLU A 161 -1.73 3.27 18.86
CA GLU A 161 -2.85 4.17 19.23
C GLU A 161 -3.71 4.58 18.01
#